data_AF-A0A960FQX1-F1
#
_entry.id   AF-A0A960FQX1-F1
#
_cell.length_a   1.000
_cell.length_b   1.000
_cell.length_c   1.000
_cell.angle_alpha   90.00
_cell.angle_beta   90.00
_cell.angle_gamma   90.00
#
_symmetry.space_group_name_H-M   'P 1'
#
loop_
_entity.id
_entity.type
_entity.pdbx_description
1 polymer ?
#
loop_
_entity_poly.entity_id
_entity_poly.type
_entity_poly.pdbx_seq_one_letter_code
_entity_poly.pdbx_strand_id
1 'polypeptide(L)'
;MRRKILIGTGVVAAGVLATATPAFAQDAAAAEVQVNLDNAYVLLSAVLVILMQAGFALVEAGLTRAKSVANIMMKNLMDFCAGALAFFAVGYAIAFGADGNDFFGLGGWFLGDGATQYGTLTVPVTFIFQVAFAATAATIVSGAMAER
;
A
#
# COMPACT_ATOMS: atom_id res chain seq x y z
N MET A 1 -47.05 -36.93 25.41
CA MET A 1 -46.27 -35.71 25.72
C MET A 1 -45.09 -35.45 24.78
N ARG A 2 -44.34 -36.47 24.33
CA ARG A 2 -43.14 -36.29 23.46
C ARG A 2 -43.40 -35.64 22.09
N ARG A 3 -44.59 -35.83 21.49
CA ARG A 3 -44.96 -35.22 20.19
C ARG A 3 -45.13 -33.69 20.24
N LYS A 4 -45.56 -33.11 21.36
CA LYS A 4 -45.73 -31.65 21.51
C LYS A 4 -44.39 -30.93 21.67
N ILE A 5 -43.40 -31.61 22.26
CA ILE A 5 -42.04 -31.09 22.42
C ILE A 5 -41.33 -31.06 21.06
N LEU A 6 -41.39 -32.12 20.25
CA LEU A 6 -40.79 -32.13 18.90
C LEU A 6 -41.37 -31.05 17.96
N ILE A 7 -42.69 -30.79 18.04
CA ILE A 7 -43.33 -29.73 17.24
C ILE A 7 -42.91 -28.34 17.75
N GLY A 8 -42.81 -28.15 19.07
CA GLY A 8 -42.31 -26.92 19.66
C GLY A 8 -40.86 -26.60 19.28
N THR A 9 -39.96 -27.59 19.33
CA THR A 9 -38.56 -27.40 18.93
C THR A 9 -38.41 -27.17 17.42
N GLY A 10 -39.25 -27.80 16.59
CA GLY A 10 -39.27 -27.56 15.14
C GLY A 10 -39.76 -26.16 14.77
N VAL A 11 -40.76 -25.63 15.50
CA VAL A 11 -41.26 -24.25 15.29
C VAL A 11 -40.28 -23.21 15.81
N VAL A 12 -39.57 -23.49 16.91
CA VAL A 12 -38.48 -22.60 17.39
C VAL A 12 -37.27 -22.64 16.46
N ALA A 13 -36.89 -23.82 15.93
CA ALA A 13 -35.82 -23.93 14.95
C ALA A 13 -36.18 -23.24 13.62
N ALA A 14 -37.42 -23.37 13.15
CA ALA A 14 -37.93 -22.67 11.97
C ALA A 14 -38.07 -21.16 12.20
N GLY A 15 -38.42 -20.74 13.42
CA GLY A 15 -38.46 -19.33 13.81
C GLY A 15 -37.08 -18.69 13.86
N VAL A 16 -36.07 -19.40 14.38
CA VAL A 16 -34.67 -18.96 14.40
C VAL A 16 -34.07 -18.95 12.99
N LEU A 17 -34.50 -19.85 12.10
CA LEU A 17 -34.14 -19.82 10.67
C LEU A 17 -34.85 -18.69 9.90
N ALA A 18 -36.06 -18.30 10.33
CA ALA A 18 -36.83 -17.20 9.73
C ALA A 18 -36.39 -15.81 10.23
N THR A 19 -35.80 -15.72 11.43
CA THR A 19 -35.11 -14.50 11.92
C THR A 19 -33.61 -14.50 11.60
N ALA A 20 -33.10 -15.54 10.93
CA ALA A 20 -31.82 -15.48 10.24
C ALA A 20 -32.00 -14.63 8.97
N THR A 21 -32.20 -13.33 9.19
CA THR A 21 -31.94 -12.35 8.14
C THR A 21 -30.51 -12.58 7.67
N PRO A 22 -30.21 -12.63 6.36
CA PRO A 22 -28.84 -12.49 5.92
C PRO A 22 -28.34 -11.22 6.60
N ALA A 23 -27.22 -11.31 7.32
CA ALA A 23 -26.58 -10.16 7.92
C ALA A 23 -26.54 -9.08 6.84
N PHE A 24 -27.34 -8.02 7.01
CA PHE A 24 -27.41 -6.93 6.06
C PHE A 24 -25.99 -6.37 6.01
N ALA A 25 -25.29 -6.72 4.93
CA ALA A 25 -24.17 -5.95 4.44
C ALA A 25 -24.70 -4.52 4.35
N GLN A 26 -24.13 -3.67 5.20
CA GLN A 26 -24.40 -2.26 5.31
C GLN A 26 -24.65 -1.65 3.92
N ASP A 27 -25.70 -0.83 3.80
CA ASP A 27 -25.99 0.08 2.66
C ASP A 27 -24.86 1.14 2.49
N ALA A 28 -23.60 0.72 2.49
CA ALA A 28 -22.54 1.47 1.86
C ALA A 28 -22.82 1.38 0.36
N ALA A 29 -22.98 2.54 -0.30
CA ALA A 29 -23.19 2.58 -1.73
C ALA A 29 -22.14 1.68 -2.41
N ALA A 30 -22.52 0.85 -3.38
CA ALA A 30 -21.59 -0.09 -4.03
C ALA A 30 -20.29 0.59 -4.52
N ALA A 31 -20.36 1.88 -4.84
CA ALA A 31 -19.21 2.72 -5.17
C ALA A 31 -18.24 2.91 -3.99
N GLU A 32 -18.71 3.12 -2.77
CA GLU A 32 -17.86 3.28 -1.57
C GLU A 32 -17.14 1.97 -1.24
N VAL A 33 -17.83 0.84 -1.34
CA VAL A 33 -17.22 -0.49 -1.16
C VAL A 33 -16.13 -0.72 -2.21
N GLN A 34 -16.39 -0.35 -3.47
CA GLN A 34 -15.40 -0.46 -4.54
C GLN A 34 -14.15 0.38 -4.24
N VAL A 35 -14.31 1.64 -3.83
CA VAL A 35 -13.18 2.52 -3.45
C VAL A 35 -12.35 1.91 -2.33
N ASN A 36 -13.00 1.34 -1.31
CA ASN A 36 -12.29 0.71 -0.19
C ASN A 36 -11.51 -0.54 -0.63
N LEU A 37 -12.09 -1.35 -1.52
CA LEU A 37 -11.42 -2.52 -2.09
C LEU A 37 -10.24 -2.11 -2.98
N ASP A 38 -10.40 -1.08 -3.80
CA ASP A 38 -9.32 -0.55 -4.65
C ASP A 38 -8.16 -0.03 -3.79
N ASN A 39 -8.45 0.71 -2.72
CA ASN A 39 -7.43 1.16 -1.76
C ASN A 39 -6.71 -0.01 -1.07
N ALA A 40 -7.46 -1.03 -0.62
CA ALA A 40 -6.88 -2.21 0.02
C ALA A 40 -5.99 -3.01 -0.94
N TYR A 41 -6.43 -3.16 -2.19
CA TYR A 41 -5.66 -3.83 -3.24
C TYR A 41 -4.36 -3.09 -3.52
N VAL A 42 -4.42 -1.78 -3.76
CA VAL A 42 -3.22 -0.97 -4.04
C VAL A 42 -2.27 -0.92 -2.85
N LEU A 43 -2.80 -0.88 -1.61
CA LEU A 43 -1.97 -0.94 -0.41
C LEU A 43 -1.24 -2.29 -0.31
N LEU A 44 -1.93 -3.40 -0.58
CA LEU A 44 -1.30 -4.72 -0.66
C LEU A 44 -0.22 -4.76 -1.74
N SER A 45 -0.52 -4.23 -2.93
CA SER A 45 0.46 -4.10 -4.01
C SER A 45 1.68 -3.28 -3.59
N ALA A 46 1.49 -2.17 -2.86
CA ALA A 46 2.58 -1.35 -2.36
C ALA A 46 3.50 -2.13 -1.41
N VAL A 47 2.94 -2.96 -0.52
CA VAL A 47 3.72 -3.83 0.37
C VAL A 47 4.56 -4.83 -0.44
N LEU A 48 4.00 -5.42 -1.50
CA LEU A 48 4.74 -6.32 -2.39
C LEU A 48 5.90 -5.61 -3.09
N VAL A 49 5.73 -4.35 -3.49
CA VAL A 49 6.81 -3.54 -4.09
C VAL A 49 7.88 -3.20 -3.04
N ILE A 50 7.50 -2.86 -1.80
CA ILE A 50 8.49 -2.62 -0.73
C ILE A 50 9.34 -3.87 -0.45
N LEU A 51 8.77 -5.07 -0.57
CA LEU A 51 9.54 -6.31 -0.47
C LEU A 51 10.60 -6.46 -1.57
N MET A 52 10.51 -5.73 -2.69
CA MET A 52 11.58 -5.69 -3.69
C MET A 52 12.86 -5.06 -3.13
N GLN A 53 12.77 -4.16 -2.13
CA GLN A 53 13.96 -3.57 -1.50
C GLN A 53 14.84 -4.65 -0.84
N ALA A 54 14.20 -5.62 -0.15
CA ALA A 54 14.91 -6.78 0.39
C ALA A 54 15.45 -7.69 -0.72
N GLY A 55 14.75 -7.80 -1.84
CA GLY A 55 15.21 -8.51 -3.03
C GLY A 55 16.49 -7.92 -3.62
N PHE A 56 16.53 -6.60 -3.85
CA PHE A 56 17.72 -5.89 -4.35
C PHE A 56 18.90 -6.00 -3.39
N ALA A 57 18.64 -5.86 -2.08
CA ALA A 57 19.66 -6.06 -1.06
C ALA A 57 20.31 -7.44 -1.20
N LEU A 58 19.53 -8.52 -1.31
CA LEU A 58 20.08 -9.87 -1.45
C LEU A 58 20.87 -10.07 -2.76
N VAL A 59 20.43 -9.48 -3.87
CA VAL A 59 21.15 -9.55 -5.15
C VAL A 59 22.48 -8.80 -5.08
N GLU A 60 22.50 -7.59 -4.53
CA GLU A 60 23.73 -6.80 -4.38
C GLU A 60 24.70 -7.45 -3.37
N ALA A 61 24.20 -8.00 -2.27
CA ALA A 61 25.02 -8.80 -1.36
C ALA A 61 25.61 -10.04 -2.04
N GLY A 62 24.82 -10.72 -2.89
CA GLY A 62 25.26 -11.94 -3.59
C GLY A 62 26.29 -11.69 -4.69
N LEU A 63 26.26 -10.53 -5.33
CA LEU A 63 27.18 -10.17 -6.42
C LEU A 63 28.47 -9.48 -5.93
N THR A 64 28.53 -9.12 -4.65
CA THR A 64 29.69 -8.41 -4.07
C THR A 64 30.53 -9.32 -3.18
N ARG A 65 31.75 -8.88 -2.87
CA ARG A 65 32.65 -9.67 -2.04
C ARG A 65 32.11 -9.79 -0.62
N ALA A 66 32.21 -10.98 -0.03
CA ALA A 66 31.74 -11.28 1.33
C ALA A 66 32.22 -10.27 2.40
N LYS A 67 33.43 -9.72 2.24
CA LYS A 67 34.00 -8.73 3.17
C LYS A 67 33.28 -7.38 3.19
N SER A 68 32.54 -7.03 2.13
CA SER A 68 31.88 -5.72 1.96
C SER A 68 30.36 -5.79 2.01
N VAL A 69 29.77 -6.98 2.19
CA VAL A 69 28.31 -7.20 2.22
C VAL A 69 27.64 -6.33 3.28
N ALA A 70 28.20 -6.24 4.49
CA ALA A 70 27.62 -5.43 5.56
C ALA A 70 27.52 -3.94 5.19
N ASN A 71 28.50 -3.41 4.47
CA ASN A 71 28.49 -2.02 4.03
C ASN A 71 27.44 -1.78 2.94
N ILE A 72 27.21 -2.76 2.08
CA ILE A 72 26.22 -2.70 1.01
C ILE A 72 24.80 -2.81 1.58
N MET A 73 24.60 -3.66 2.60
CA MET A 73 23.30 -3.77 3.27
C MET A 73 22.92 -2.47 3.98
N MET A 74 23.90 -1.80 4.60
CA MET A 74 23.66 -0.47 5.17
C MET A 74 23.29 0.57 4.12
N LYS A 75 23.93 0.57 2.94
CA LYS A 75 23.57 1.48 1.84
C LYS A 75 22.14 1.24 1.37
N ASN A 76 21.77 -0.02 1.12
CA ASN A 76 20.44 -0.36 0.64
C ASN A 76 19.33 0.06 1.64
N LEU A 77 19.59 -0.08 2.95
CA LEU A 77 18.69 0.44 3.99
C LEU A 77 18.64 1.98 4.00
N MET A 78 19.80 2.63 3.89
CA MET A 78 19.89 4.09 3.86
C MET A 78 19.19 4.67 2.62
N ASP A 79 19.30 4.03 1.47
CA ASP A 79 18.65 4.43 0.22
C ASP A 79 17.13 4.36 0.34
N PHE A 80 16.59 3.35 1.02
CA PHE A 80 15.16 3.28 1.29
C PHE A 80 14.69 4.42 2.21
N CYS A 81 15.39 4.63 3.34
CA CYS A 81 15.04 5.67 4.31
C CYS A 81 15.18 7.08 3.71
N ALA A 82 16.31 7.38 3.08
CA ALA A 82 16.58 8.67 2.47
C ALA A 82 15.70 8.90 1.24
N GLY A 83 15.47 7.87 0.41
CA GLY A 83 14.57 7.92 -0.73
C GLY A 83 13.13 8.19 -0.32
N ALA A 84 12.64 7.52 0.73
CA ALA A 84 11.30 7.75 1.26
C ALA A 84 11.14 9.19 1.81
N LEU A 85 12.13 9.69 2.55
CA LEU A 85 12.11 11.06 3.08
C LEU A 85 12.22 12.12 1.97
N ALA A 86 13.06 11.91 0.96
CA ALA A 86 13.20 12.82 -0.17
C ALA A 86 11.91 12.86 -1.02
N PHE A 87 11.28 11.69 -1.21
CA PHE A 87 10.01 11.61 -1.91
C PHE A 87 8.86 12.25 -1.10
N PHE A 88 8.86 12.08 0.23
CA PHE A 88 7.94 12.77 1.12
C PHE A 88 8.08 14.29 1.08
N ALA A 89 9.32 14.80 1.14
CA ALA A 89 9.57 16.24 1.20
C ALA A 89 9.26 16.94 -0.12
N VAL A 90 9.70 16.36 -1.24
CA VAL A 90 9.74 17.04 -2.55
C VAL A 90 9.20 16.16 -3.68
N GLY A 91 9.55 14.87 -3.71
CA GLY A 91 9.26 14.01 -4.87
C GLY A 91 7.76 13.86 -5.17
N TYR A 92 6.92 13.76 -4.14
CA TYR A 92 5.47 13.68 -4.32
C TYR A 92 4.88 15.00 -4.86
N ALA A 93 5.38 16.14 -4.41
CA ALA A 93 4.92 17.45 -4.85
C ALA A 93 5.22 17.68 -6.34
N ILE A 94 6.40 17.26 -6.80
CA ILE A 94 6.79 17.39 -8.20
C ILE A 94 5.99 16.45 -9.11
N ALA A 95 5.68 15.24 -8.65
CA ALA A 95 5.02 14.23 -9.49
C ALA A 95 3.49 14.28 -9.45
N PHE A 96 2.91 14.55 -8.29
CA PHE A 96 1.46 14.48 -8.02
C PHE A 96 0.93 15.71 -7.27
N GLY A 97 1.66 16.83 -7.33
CA GLY A 97 1.22 18.10 -6.74
C GLY A 97 0.23 18.87 -7.60
N ALA A 98 -0.68 19.60 -6.94
CA ALA A 98 -1.59 20.54 -7.58
C ALA A 98 -0.85 21.78 -8.14
N ASP A 99 -1.58 22.61 -8.89
CA ASP A 99 -1.16 23.94 -9.36
C ASP A 99 0.17 23.99 -10.13
N GLY A 100 0.49 22.89 -10.81
CA GLY A 100 1.66 22.74 -11.67
C GLY A 100 1.42 23.02 -13.15
N ASN A 101 2.35 22.55 -13.97
CA ASN A 101 2.19 22.43 -15.43
C ASN A 101 2.15 20.95 -15.85
N ASP A 102 1.99 20.66 -17.13
CA ASP A 102 1.92 19.29 -17.66
C ASP A 102 3.21 18.45 -17.41
N PHE A 103 4.29 19.07 -16.93
CA PHE A 103 5.58 18.43 -16.65
C PHE A 103 5.93 18.34 -15.16
N PHE A 104 5.46 19.27 -14.31
CA PHE A 104 5.82 19.36 -12.90
C PHE A 104 4.68 19.93 -12.05
N GLY A 105 4.40 19.29 -10.91
CA GLY A 105 3.53 19.79 -9.84
C GLY A 105 4.22 20.80 -8.92
N LEU A 106 3.42 21.68 -8.28
CA LEU A 106 3.93 22.73 -7.37
C LEU A 106 3.26 22.70 -5.97
N GLY A 107 2.31 21.79 -5.72
CA GLY A 107 1.62 21.62 -4.44
C GLY A 107 1.96 20.31 -3.72
N GLY A 108 1.64 20.17 -2.44
CA GLY A 108 1.82 18.91 -1.69
C GLY A 108 3.21 18.69 -1.07
N TRP A 109 3.97 19.76 -0.83
CA TRP A 109 5.27 19.71 -0.13
C TRP A 109 5.13 19.12 1.26
N PHE A 110 5.99 18.17 1.64
CA PHE A 110 5.89 17.42 2.91
C PHE A 110 4.48 16.82 3.15
N LEU A 111 3.73 16.57 2.06
CA LEU A 111 2.32 16.14 2.07
C LEU A 111 1.36 17.12 2.79
N GLY A 112 1.63 18.42 2.70
CA GLY A 112 0.70 19.49 3.05
C GLY A 112 -0.40 19.72 2.00
N ASP A 113 -0.94 20.94 1.96
CA ASP A 113 -1.98 21.32 1.00
C ASP A 113 -1.51 21.18 -0.46
N GLY A 114 -2.42 20.78 -1.34
CA GLY A 114 -2.14 20.54 -2.76
C GLY A 114 -1.61 19.14 -3.12
N ALA A 115 -1.61 18.18 -2.19
CA ALA A 115 -1.33 16.77 -2.48
C ALA A 115 -2.53 16.13 -3.21
N THR A 116 -2.33 15.66 -4.45
CA THR A 116 -3.44 15.12 -5.26
C THR A 116 -3.45 13.59 -5.28
N GLN A 117 -4.65 13.03 -5.31
CA GLN A 117 -4.84 11.59 -5.40
C GLN A 117 -4.89 11.10 -6.85
N TYR A 118 -4.49 9.85 -7.06
CA TYR A 118 -4.67 9.21 -8.37
C TYR A 118 -6.04 8.55 -8.45
N GLY A 119 -6.93 9.10 -9.29
CA GLY A 119 -8.27 8.57 -9.50
C GLY A 119 -9.12 8.59 -8.22
N THR A 120 -9.60 7.41 -7.81
CA THR A 120 -10.44 7.21 -6.61
C THR A 120 -9.66 6.80 -5.37
N LEU A 121 -8.34 6.62 -5.49
CA LEU A 121 -7.50 6.23 -4.37
C LEU A 121 -7.39 7.38 -3.37
N THR A 122 -7.15 7.07 -2.11
CA THR A 122 -6.85 8.12 -1.13
C THR A 122 -5.41 8.62 -1.30
N VAL A 123 -5.15 9.88 -0.92
CA VAL A 123 -3.81 10.49 -0.98
C VAL A 123 -2.76 9.63 -0.25
N PRO A 124 -2.98 9.10 0.98
CA PRO A 124 -1.99 8.28 1.66
C PRO A 124 -1.68 6.97 0.93
N VAL A 125 -2.69 6.32 0.34
CA VAL A 125 -2.49 5.06 -0.42
C VAL A 125 -1.72 5.34 -1.71
N THR A 126 -2.07 6.42 -2.41
CA THR A 126 -1.32 6.87 -3.60
C THR A 126 0.13 7.18 -3.24
N PHE A 127 0.37 7.87 -2.13
CA PHE A 127 1.71 8.19 -1.64
C PHE A 127 2.53 6.93 -1.32
N ILE A 128 1.98 5.99 -0.53
CA ILE A 128 2.68 4.76 -0.14
C ILE A 128 3.00 3.89 -1.36
N PHE A 129 2.09 3.84 -2.34
CA PHE A 129 2.35 3.13 -3.58
C PHE A 129 3.50 3.79 -4.37
N GLN A 130 3.47 5.10 -4.55
CA GLN A 130 4.46 5.81 -5.36
C GLN A 130 5.84 5.91 -4.68
N VAL A 131 5.90 6.05 -3.36
CA VAL A 131 7.18 6.05 -2.64
C VAL A 131 7.88 4.70 -2.75
N ALA A 132 7.13 3.59 -2.82
CA ALA A 132 7.71 2.27 -3.04
C ALA A 132 8.42 2.17 -4.41
N PHE A 133 7.81 2.73 -5.47
CA PHE A 133 8.45 2.81 -6.80
C PHE A 133 9.64 3.77 -6.83
N ALA A 134 9.52 4.94 -6.20
CA ALA A 134 10.61 5.91 -6.15
C ALA A 134 11.83 5.35 -5.38
N ALA A 135 11.61 4.69 -4.24
CA ALA A 135 12.67 4.04 -3.48
C ALA A 135 13.31 2.88 -4.27
N THR A 136 12.50 2.11 -5.00
CA THR A 136 13.00 1.04 -5.90
C THR A 136 13.84 1.62 -7.04
N ALA A 137 13.44 2.74 -7.64
CA ALA A 137 14.24 3.38 -8.67
C ALA A 137 15.60 3.87 -8.11
N ALA A 138 15.61 4.43 -6.90
CA ALA A 138 16.84 4.86 -6.24
C ALA A 138 17.80 3.69 -5.96
N THR A 139 17.28 2.54 -5.53
CA THR A 139 18.10 1.36 -5.20
C THR A 139 18.79 0.76 -6.44
N ILE A 140 18.15 0.81 -7.61
CA ILE A 140 18.76 0.33 -8.87
C ILE A 140 20.03 1.12 -9.22
N VAL A 141 20.03 2.43 -8.99
CA VAL A 141 21.21 3.29 -9.24
C VAL A 141 22.34 2.94 -8.26
N SER A 142 22.00 2.67 -6.99
CA SER A 142 22.95 2.25 -5.96
C SER A 142 23.63 0.92 -6.32
N GLY A 143 22.84 -0.07 -6.78
CA GLY A 143 23.35 -1.35 -7.24
C GLY A 143 24.25 -1.25 -8.48
N ALA A 144 24.00 -0.30 -9.39
CA ALA A 144 24.86 -0.06 -10.56
C ALA A 144 26.24 0.50 -10.17
N MET A 145 26.31 1.27 -9.09
CA MET A 145 27.53 1.85 -8.51
C MET A 145 28.06 0.99 -7.34
N ALA A 146 27.71 -0.29 -7.32
CA ALA A 146 28.20 -1.19 -6.28
C ALA A 146 29.72 -1.37 -6.42
N GLU A 147 30.45 -1.03 -5.36
CA GLU A 147 31.91 -1.08 -5.22
C GLU A 147 32.74 0.00 -5.98
N ARG A 148 32.13 0.97 -6.67
CA ARG A 148 32.79 2.13 -7.33
C ARG A 148 31.77 3.10 -7.93
#